data_AF-R1FF73-F1
#
_entry.id   AF-R1FF73-F1
#
_cell.length_a   1.000
_cell.length_b   1.000
_cell.length_c   1.000
_cell.angle_alpha   90.00
_cell.angle_beta   90.00
_cell.angle_gamma   90.00
#
_symmetry.space_group_name_H-M   'P 1'
#
loop_
_entity.id
_entity.type
_entity.pdbx_description
1 polymer ?
#
loop_
_entity_poly.entity_id
_entity_poly.type
_entity_poly.pdbx_seq_one_letter_code
_entity_poly.pdbx_strand_id
1 'polypeptide(L)'
;MASPSLESQASGAERVSRRRRGSTWDALLYAHDALTIAFSVSDIVLDILVTIKFAQDGHVGFFIASCCIFAVAQASYALIFTSSFASHLSDGKRLLVFLAALPLAQLIPLFSWVESLHWPSLALAMRAIGLQPSAQVCPASGDSLWLVFRAKFAAHSGFLAEAVLEAVPQCVLQTAHIMWTGATRHPPATLPWTRPLDTSLGHAPWTRPLDAR
;
A
#
# COMPACT_ATOMS: atom_id res chain seq x y z
N MET A 1 -8.29 -19.08 -64.62
CA MET A 1 -7.43 -18.19 -63.82
C MET A 1 -8.20 -17.83 -62.56
N ALA A 2 -7.89 -18.48 -61.44
CA ALA A 2 -8.55 -18.26 -60.15
C ALA A 2 -7.60 -17.45 -59.25
N SER A 3 -8.07 -16.27 -58.82
CA SER A 3 -7.32 -15.33 -57.98
C SER A 3 -7.11 -15.94 -56.57
N PRO A 4 -5.87 -16.04 -56.07
CA PRO A 4 -5.65 -16.55 -54.72
C PRO A 4 -5.95 -15.47 -53.69
N SER A 5 -6.81 -15.83 -52.73
CA SER A 5 -6.64 -15.62 -51.28
C SER A 5 -6.50 -14.19 -50.75
N LEU A 6 -7.64 -13.53 -50.49
CA LEU A 6 -7.71 -12.40 -49.54
C LEU A 6 -7.89 -12.88 -48.07
N GLU A 7 -8.53 -14.03 -47.83
CA GLU A 7 -8.74 -14.57 -46.47
C GLU A 7 -7.45 -15.06 -45.77
N SER A 8 -6.46 -15.51 -46.55
CA SER A 8 -5.18 -16.00 -45.99
C SER A 8 -4.32 -14.85 -45.42
N GLN A 9 -4.41 -13.65 -45.98
CA GLN A 9 -3.64 -12.50 -45.52
C GLN A 9 -4.22 -11.84 -44.25
N ALA A 10 -5.55 -11.88 -44.07
CA ALA A 10 -6.20 -11.34 -42.87
C ALA A 10 -5.84 -12.13 -41.59
N SER A 11 -5.76 -13.46 -41.68
CA SER A 11 -5.41 -14.34 -40.55
C SER A 11 -3.97 -14.14 -40.04
N GLY A 12 -3.05 -13.74 -40.92
CA GLY A 12 -1.65 -13.48 -40.59
C GLY A 12 -1.45 -12.16 -39.82
N ALA A 13 -2.09 -11.08 -40.28
CA ALA A 13 -2.03 -9.77 -39.63
C ALA A 13 -2.64 -9.80 -38.21
N GLU A 14 -3.73 -10.54 -38.03
CA GLU A 14 -4.40 -10.67 -36.73
C GLU A 14 -3.54 -11.46 -35.72
N ARG A 15 -2.87 -12.54 -36.15
CA ARG A 15 -1.92 -13.30 -35.31
C ARG A 15 -0.68 -12.49 -34.93
N VAL A 16 -0.12 -11.72 -35.85
CA VAL A 16 1.03 -10.84 -35.56
C VAL A 16 0.63 -9.73 -34.59
N SER A 17 -0.57 -9.16 -34.74
CA SER A 17 -1.10 -8.16 -33.81
C SER A 17 -1.35 -8.71 -32.40
N ARG A 18 -1.89 -9.94 -32.28
CA ARG A 18 -2.06 -10.63 -30.99
C ARG A 18 -0.73 -10.95 -30.32
N ARG A 19 0.28 -11.35 -31.09
CA ARG A 19 1.61 -11.69 -30.55
C ARG A 19 2.38 -10.45 -30.07
N ARG A 20 2.30 -9.32 -30.79
CA ARG A 20 2.88 -8.04 -30.35
C ARG A 20 2.16 -7.42 -29.15
N ARG A 21 0.84 -7.63 -29.07
CA ARG A 21 0.01 -7.20 -27.93
C ARG A 21 0.16 -8.10 -26.70
N GLY A 22 0.83 -9.25 -26.79
CA GLY A 22 1.25 -10.00 -25.59
C GLY A 22 2.42 -9.32 -24.88
N SER A 23 3.51 -9.10 -25.62
CA SER A 23 4.80 -8.66 -25.04
C SER A 23 4.79 -7.29 -24.35
N THR A 24 4.01 -6.33 -24.84
CA THR A 24 3.93 -4.98 -24.21
C THR A 24 3.08 -4.99 -22.96
N TRP A 25 2.01 -5.79 -22.92
CA TRP A 25 1.15 -5.92 -21.75
C TRP A 25 1.82 -6.72 -20.65
N ASP A 26 2.55 -7.79 -21.01
CA ASP A 26 3.36 -8.54 -20.06
C ASP A 26 4.43 -7.64 -19.40
N ALA A 27 5.13 -6.82 -20.20
CA ALA A 27 6.11 -5.86 -19.68
C ALA A 27 5.48 -4.83 -18.74
N LEU A 28 4.26 -4.35 -19.05
CA LEU A 28 3.53 -3.41 -18.20
C LEU A 28 3.12 -4.04 -16.86
N LEU A 29 2.68 -5.30 -16.88
CA LEU A 29 2.34 -6.06 -15.67
C LEU A 29 3.56 -6.24 -14.76
N TYR A 30 4.71 -6.67 -15.32
CA TYR A 30 5.94 -6.79 -14.55
C TYR A 30 6.43 -5.45 -13.98
N ALA A 31 6.30 -4.36 -14.74
CA ALA A 31 6.66 -3.03 -14.25
C ALA A 31 5.74 -2.58 -13.11
N HIS A 32 4.43 -2.82 -13.22
CA HIS A 32 3.47 -2.52 -12.16
C HIS A 32 3.78 -3.30 -10.88
N ASP A 33 4.08 -4.60 -10.99
CA ASP A 33 4.42 -5.44 -9.85
C ASP A 33 5.72 -4.97 -9.18
N ALA A 34 6.75 -4.66 -9.98
CA ALA A 34 8.02 -4.13 -9.47
C ALA A 34 7.82 -2.80 -8.72
N LEU A 35 6.98 -1.90 -9.25
CA LEU A 35 6.64 -0.64 -8.57
C LEU A 35 5.89 -0.89 -7.26
N THR A 36 4.93 -1.82 -7.26
CA THR A 36 4.15 -2.16 -6.07
C THR A 36 5.05 -2.68 -4.94
N ILE A 37 5.99 -3.57 -5.26
CA ILE A 37 7.00 -4.05 -4.30
C ILE A 37 7.89 -2.91 -3.81
N ALA A 38 8.37 -2.06 -4.74
CA ALA A 38 9.26 -0.96 -4.39
C ALA A 38 8.58 0.02 -3.43
N PHE A 39 7.29 0.33 -3.64
CA PHE A 39 6.52 1.17 -2.73
C PHE A 39 6.33 0.51 -1.36
N SER A 40 5.88 -0.75 -1.31
CA SER A 40 5.72 -1.45 -0.03
C SER A 40 7.02 -1.56 0.78
N VAL A 41 8.14 -1.87 0.12
CA VAL A 41 9.46 -1.88 0.79
C VAL A 41 9.85 -0.47 1.26
N SER A 42 9.57 0.56 0.46
CA SER A 42 9.85 1.94 0.84
C SER A 42 9.02 2.38 2.05
N ASP A 43 7.75 2.01 2.11
CA ASP A 43 6.84 2.34 3.22
C ASP A 43 7.35 1.73 4.53
N ILE A 44 7.69 0.43 4.54
CA ILE A 44 8.28 -0.25 5.70
C ILE A 44 9.55 0.48 6.19
N VAL A 45 10.44 0.83 5.26
CA VAL A 45 11.69 1.51 5.61
C VAL A 45 11.42 2.91 6.17
N LEU A 46 10.54 3.68 5.53
CA LEU A 46 10.20 5.04 5.95
C LEU A 46 9.53 5.06 7.32
N ASP A 47 8.61 4.14 7.59
CA ASP A 47 7.94 4.06 8.89
C ASP A 47 8.93 3.73 10.02
N ILE A 48 9.90 2.84 9.77
CA ILE A 48 10.98 2.55 10.73
C ILE A 48 11.84 3.80 10.95
N LEU A 49 12.25 4.49 9.89
CA LEU A 49 13.10 5.69 9.98
C LEU A 49 12.40 6.83 10.73
N VAL A 50 11.11 7.07 10.46
CA VAL A 50 10.28 8.06 11.16
C VAL A 50 10.19 7.71 12.65
N THR A 51 9.98 6.43 12.97
CA THR A 51 9.89 5.98 14.36
C THR A 51 11.20 6.21 15.12
N ILE A 52 12.33 5.86 14.51
CA ILE A 52 13.66 6.15 15.06
C ILE A 52 13.82 7.65 15.27
N LYS A 53 13.37 8.46 14.30
CA LYS A 53 13.43 9.92 14.40
C LYS A 53 12.59 10.47 15.55
N PHE A 54 11.39 9.94 15.81
CA PHE A 54 10.60 10.33 16.99
C PHE A 54 11.34 10.03 18.31
N ALA A 55 12.04 8.90 18.39
CA ALA A 55 12.86 8.57 19.55
C ALA A 55 14.04 9.54 19.71
N GLN A 56 14.76 9.81 18.62
CA GLN A 56 15.93 10.71 18.62
C GLN A 56 15.57 12.17 18.94
N ASP A 57 14.44 12.65 18.42
CA ASP A 57 13.96 14.02 18.63
C ASP A 57 13.23 14.20 19.98
N GLY A 58 13.14 13.14 20.81
CA GLY A 58 12.49 13.18 22.12
C GLY A 58 10.96 13.25 22.08
N HIS A 59 10.35 12.98 20.92
CA HIS A 59 8.90 12.98 20.71
C HIS A 59 8.26 11.66 21.18
N VAL A 60 8.37 11.37 22.48
CA VAL A 60 8.00 10.07 23.09
C VAL A 60 6.54 9.67 22.80
N GLY A 61 5.60 10.62 22.77
CA GLY A 61 4.20 10.32 22.45
C GLY A 61 4.01 9.76 21.03
N PHE A 62 4.66 10.38 20.04
CA PHE A 62 4.63 9.91 18.65
C PHE A 62 5.41 8.61 18.48
N PHE A 63 6.52 8.44 19.20
CA PHE A 63 7.27 7.19 19.21
C PHE A 63 6.42 6.02 19.74
N ILE A 64 5.77 6.18 20.90
CA ILE A 64 4.90 5.14 21.48
C ILE A 64 3.73 4.83 20.55
N ALA A 65 3.06 5.86 20.01
CA ALA A 65 1.98 5.67 19.06
C ALA A 65 2.42 4.85 17.82
N SER A 66 3.60 5.17 17.28
CA SER A 66 4.19 4.43 16.16
C SER A 66 4.47 2.96 16.53
N CYS A 67 5.07 2.70 17.70
CA CYS A 67 5.29 1.34 18.18
C CYS A 67 3.99 0.56 18.37
N CYS A 68 2.92 1.21 18.84
CA CYS A 68 1.61 0.58 18.94
C CYS A 68 1.05 0.21 17.57
N ILE A 69 1.20 1.07 16.55
CA ILE A 69 0.80 0.76 15.18
C ILE A 69 1.56 -0.47 14.68
N PHE A 70 2.90 -0.49 14.81
CA PHE A 70 3.69 -1.66 14.44
C PHE A 70 3.26 -2.93 15.17
N ALA A 71 3.01 -2.86 16.49
CA ALA A 71 2.58 -4.03 17.24
C ALA A 71 1.24 -4.59 16.74
N VAL A 72 0.28 -3.71 16.43
CA VAL A 72 -1.03 -4.10 15.88
C VAL A 72 -0.88 -4.67 14.47
N ALA A 73 -0.09 -4.04 13.61
CA ALA A 73 0.21 -4.51 12.27
C ALA A 73 0.87 -5.90 12.30
N GLN A 74 1.94 -6.06 13.08
CA GLN A 74 2.68 -7.31 13.28
C GLN A 74 1.75 -8.45 13.73
N ALA A 75 0.93 -8.22 14.76
CA ALA A 75 -0.01 -9.22 15.26
C ALA A 75 -1.06 -9.58 14.21
N SER A 76 -1.60 -8.58 13.51
CA SER A 76 -2.64 -8.77 12.49
C SER A 76 -2.12 -9.54 11.29
N TYR A 77 -0.93 -9.23 10.77
CA TYR A 77 -0.34 -9.97 9.66
C TYR A 77 -0.06 -11.42 10.06
N ALA A 78 0.51 -11.66 11.24
CA ALA A 78 0.75 -13.02 11.72
C ALA A 78 -0.55 -13.83 11.88
N LEU A 79 -1.65 -13.19 12.32
CA LEU A 79 -2.97 -13.81 12.36
C LEU A 79 -3.48 -14.13 10.95
N ILE A 80 -3.40 -13.19 10.01
CA ILE A 80 -3.80 -13.38 8.61
C ILE A 80 -3.04 -14.57 8.02
N PHE A 81 -1.71 -14.60 8.14
CA PHE A 81 -0.88 -15.71 7.66
C PHE A 81 -1.28 -17.05 8.28
N THR A 82 -1.45 -17.10 9.60
CA THR A 82 -1.83 -18.34 10.29
C THR A 82 -3.22 -18.81 9.85
N SER A 83 -4.16 -17.88 9.64
CA SER A 83 -5.51 -18.21 9.18
C SER A 83 -5.52 -18.69 7.72
N SER A 84 -4.65 -18.15 6.87
CA SER A 84 -4.56 -18.52 5.46
C SER A 84 -3.85 -19.85 5.25
N PHE A 85 -2.71 -20.07 5.92
CA PHE A 85 -1.79 -21.17 5.59
C PHE A 85 -1.81 -22.34 6.58
N ALA A 86 -2.40 -22.16 7.76
CA ALA A 86 -2.42 -23.14 8.85
C ALA A 86 -3.81 -23.43 9.42
N SER A 87 -4.90 -23.02 8.74
CA SER A 87 -6.27 -23.24 9.22
C SER A 87 -6.65 -24.72 9.37
N HIS A 88 -5.99 -25.62 8.64
CA HIS A 88 -6.19 -27.08 8.73
C HIS A 88 -5.49 -27.73 9.94
N LEU A 89 -4.63 -27.00 10.66
CA LEU A 89 -3.87 -27.53 11.79
C LEU A 89 -4.66 -27.42 13.11
N SER A 90 -4.32 -28.25 14.10
CA SER A 90 -4.84 -28.14 15.47
C SER A 90 -4.43 -26.81 16.13
N ASP A 91 -5.22 -26.29 17.06
CA ASP A 91 -4.99 -24.97 17.70
C ASP A 91 -3.58 -24.78 18.27
N GLY A 92 -3.00 -25.79 18.93
CA GLY A 92 -1.63 -25.70 19.44
C GLY A 92 -0.57 -25.51 18.34
N LYS A 93 -0.76 -26.15 17.17
CA LYS A 93 0.12 -25.98 16.00
C LYS A 93 -0.13 -24.63 15.33
N ARG A 94 -1.38 -24.14 15.31
CA ARG A 94 -1.71 -22.80 14.81
C ARG A 94 -1.04 -21.72 15.66
N LEU A 95 -1.06 -21.87 16.98
CA LEU A 95 -0.33 -20.98 17.88
C LEU A 95 1.18 -21.01 17.61
N LEU A 96 1.76 -22.20 17.39
CA LEU A 96 3.18 -22.30 17.05
C LEU A 96 3.52 -21.61 15.73
N VAL A 97 2.69 -21.79 14.69
CA VAL A 97 2.84 -21.09 13.40
C VAL A 97 2.71 -19.57 13.59
N PHE A 98 1.72 -19.12 14.36
CA PHE A 98 1.54 -17.70 14.67
C PHE A 98 2.78 -17.11 15.35
N LEU A 99 3.29 -17.77 16.40
CA LEU A 99 4.49 -17.31 17.12
C LEU A 99 5.74 -17.32 16.22
N ALA A 100 5.86 -18.29 15.32
CA ALA A 100 6.96 -18.37 14.36
C ALA A 100 6.85 -17.30 13.26
N ALA A 101 5.64 -16.95 12.83
CA ALA A 101 5.38 -15.91 11.83
C ALA A 101 5.51 -14.50 12.41
N LEU A 102 5.21 -14.32 13.70
CA LEU A 102 5.20 -13.03 14.38
C LEU A 102 6.47 -12.19 14.17
N PRO A 103 7.72 -12.67 14.32
CA PRO A 103 8.91 -11.85 14.08
C PRO A 103 9.11 -11.45 12.61
N LEU A 104 8.50 -12.19 11.68
CA LEU A 104 8.60 -11.97 10.23
C LEU A 104 7.33 -11.33 9.67
N ALA A 105 6.42 -10.90 10.54
CA ALA A 105 5.06 -10.59 10.12
C ALA A 105 5.00 -9.40 9.15
N GLN A 106 5.93 -8.47 9.31
CA GLN A 106 6.12 -7.32 8.44
C GLN A 106 6.42 -7.68 6.98
N LEU A 107 6.94 -8.90 6.73
CA LEU A 107 7.24 -9.40 5.39
C LEU A 107 6.08 -10.20 4.78
N ILE A 108 4.98 -10.41 5.52
CA ILE A 108 3.84 -11.21 5.06
C ILE A 108 3.15 -10.59 3.84
N PRO A 109 2.99 -9.26 3.71
CA PRO A 109 2.47 -8.66 2.47
C PRO A 109 3.31 -9.03 1.24
N LEU A 110 4.65 -8.88 1.35
CA LEU A 110 5.60 -9.28 0.31
C LEU A 110 5.53 -10.79 0.04
N PHE A 111 5.47 -11.61 1.08
CA PHE A 111 5.32 -13.06 0.95
C PHE A 111 4.05 -13.43 0.20
N SER A 112 2.92 -12.79 0.52
CA SER A 112 1.62 -13.04 -0.13
C SER A 112 1.68 -12.68 -1.61
N TRP A 113 2.37 -11.59 -1.95
CA TRP A 113 2.65 -11.25 -3.34
C TRP A 113 3.51 -12.31 -4.03
N VAL A 114 4.62 -12.76 -3.44
CA VAL A 114 5.46 -13.84 -4.01
C VAL A 114 4.67 -15.14 -4.17
N GLU A 115 3.83 -15.48 -3.19
CA GLU A 115 2.97 -16.67 -3.25
C GLU A 115 1.96 -16.59 -4.40
N SER A 116 1.44 -15.40 -4.69
CA SER A 116 0.54 -15.15 -5.83
C SER A 116 1.19 -15.40 -7.20
N LEU A 117 2.52 -15.45 -7.29
CA LEU A 117 3.24 -15.85 -8.52
C LEU A 117 3.18 -17.36 -8.78
N HIS A 118 2.60 -18.15 -7.86
CA HIS A 118 2.43 -19.60 -7.97
C HIS A 118 3.75 -20.36 -8.25
N TRP A 119 4.87 -19.90 -7.69
CA TRP A 119 6.17 -20.54 -7.91
C TRP A 119 6.17 -21.96 -7.29
N PRO A 120 6.41 -23.04 -8.08
CA PRO A 120 6.35 -24.42 -7.58
C PRO A 120 7.33 -24.71 -6.42
N SER A 121 8.53 -24.15 -6.45
CA SER A 121 9.53 -24.28 -5.38
C SER A 121 9.03 -23.74 -4.03
N LEU A 122 8.31 -22.61 -4.04
CA LEU A 122 7.73 -22.05 -2.82
C LEU A 122 6.62 -22.97 -2.27
N ALA A 123 5.75 -23.47 -3.14
CA ALA A 123 4.71 -24.42 -2.75
C ALA A 123 5.29 -25.72 -2.16
N LEU A 124 6.40 -26.23 -2.71
CA LEU A 124 7.11 -27.38 -2.16
C LEU A 124 7.71 -27.08 -0.78
N ALA A 125 8.35 -25.91 -0.62
CA ALA A 125 8.91 -25.48 0.67
C ALA A 125 7.82 -25.35 1.75
N MET A 126 6.68 -24.74 1.42
CA MET A 126 5.54 -24.61 2.34
C MET A 126 4.96 -25.97 2.74
N ARG A 127 4.81 -26.89 1.79
CA ARG A 127 4.34 -28.26 2.09
C ARG A 127 5.35 -29.02 2.94
N ALA A 128 6.65 -28.82 2.74
CA ALA A 128 7.70 -29.45 3.54
C ALA A 128 7.62 -29.06 5.03
N ILE A 129 7.16 -27.84 5.33
CA ILE A 129 6.92 -27.37 6.70
C ILE A 129 5.47 -27.58 7.19
N GLY A 130 4.64 -28.27 6.41
CA GLY A 130 3.27 -28.64 6.78
C GLY A 130 2.21 -27.54 6.57
N LEU A 131 2.54 -26.46 5.86
CA LEU A 131 1.60 -25.42 5.46
C LEU A 131 0.94 -25.75 4.11
N GLN A 132 -0.25 -25.18 3.89
CA GLN A 132 -0.97 -25.34 2.62
C GLN A 132 -0.93 -24.04 1.81
N PRO A 133 -0.39 -24.04 0.57
CA PRO A 133 -0.45 -22.90 -0.33
C PRO A 133 -1.90 -22.48 -0.63
N SER A 134 -2.14 -21.17 -0.82
CA SER A 134 -3.48 -20.60 -1.04
C SER A 134 -4.17 -21.19 -2.28
N ALA A 135 -3.37 -21.62 -3.26
CA ALA A 135 -3.85 -22.20 -4.52
C ALA A 135 -4.55 -23.57 -4.39
N GLN A 136 -4.58 -24.21 -3.21
CA GLN A 136 -5.19 -25.54 -3.04
C GLN A 136 -6.66 -25.55 -2.62
N VAL A 137 -7.33 -24.40 -2.51
CA VAL A 137 -8.78 -24.38 -2.29
C VAL A 137 -9.48 -24.90 -3.54
N CYS A 138 -9.83 -26.19 -3.55
CA CYS A 138 -10.66 -26.83 -4.56
C CYS A 138 -11.88 -25.96 -4.88
N PRO A 139 -12.22 -25.71 -6.15
CA PRO A 139 -13.41 -24.95 -6.49
C PRO A 139 -14.64 -25.78 -6.09
N ALA A 140 -15.33 -25.37 -5.04
CA ALA A 140 -16.75 -25.70 -4.92
C ALA A 140 -17.43 -25.06 -6.14
N SER A 141 -18.15 -25.87 -6.92
CA SER A 141 -18.88 -25.46 -8.11
C SER A 141 -19.85 -24.32 -7.78
N GLY A 142 -19.42 -23.07 -7.98
CA GLY A 142 -20.21 -21.89 -7.68
C GLY A 142 -19.53 -20.63 -8.24
N ASP A 143 -20.27 -19.92 -9.08
CA ASP A 143 -19.99 -18.62 -9.71
C ASP A 143 -18.53 -18.24 -9.98
N SER A 144 -18.16 -18.42 -11.25
CA SER A 144 -16.84 -18.09 -11.81
C SER A 144 -16.34 -16.67 -11.47
N LEU A 145 -17.24 -15.68 -11.32
CA LEU A 145 -16.88 -14.31 -10.95
C LEU A 145 -16.45 -14.16 -9.49
N TRP A 146 -17.13 -14.82 -8.56
CA TRP A 146 -16.79 -14.77 -7.14
C TRP A 146 -15.43 -15.42 -6.89
N LEU A 147 -15.15 -16.53 -7.58
CA LEU A 147 -13.85 -17.20 -7.52
C LEU A 147 -12.71 -16.31 -8.05
N VAL A 148 -12.92 -15.63 -9.18
CA VAL A 148 -11.95 -14.68 -9.74
C VAL A 148 -11.74 -13.48 -8.81
N PHE A 149 -12.80 -12.97 -8.19
CA PHE A 149 -12.71 -11.91 -7.19
C PHE A 149 -11.91 -12.36 -5.97
N ARG A 150 -12.20 -13.56 -5.43
CA ARG A 150 -11.48 -14.13 -4.28
C ARG A 150 -10.00 -14.35 -4.58
N ALA A 151 -9.68 -14.84 -5.78
CA ALA A 151 -8.30 -15.02 -6.23
C ALA A 151 -7.56 -13.67 -6.36
N LYS A 152 -8.21 -12.63 -6.92
CA LYS A 152 -7.64 -11.28 -6.99
C LYS A 152 -7.52 -10.63 -5.62
N PHE A 153 -8.49 -10.81 -4.75
CA PHE A 153 -8.48 -10.30 -3.38
C PHE A 153 -7.36 -10.97 -2.57
N ALA A 154 -7.21 -12.29 -2.64
CA ALA A 154 -6.11 -13.00 -2.01
C ALA A 154 -4.73 -12.55 -2.53
N ALA A 155 -4.62 -12.27 -3.84
CA ALA A 155 -3.38 -11.77 -4.43
C ALA A 155 -3.01 -10.34 -3.97
N HIS A 156 -3.98 -9.53 -3.54
CA HIS A 156 -3.77 -8.14 -3.11
C HIS A 156 -4.03 -7.91 -1.62
N SER A 157 -4.48 -8.93 -0.87
CA SER A 157 -4.87 -8.79 0.53
C SER A 157 -3.69 -8.47 1.43
N GLY A 158 -2.48 -8.88 1.04
CA GLY A 158 -1.25 -8.50 1.74
C GLY A 158 -1.07 -6.98 1.76
N PHE A 159 -1.07 -6.35 0.57
CA PHE A 159 -0.93 -4.89 0.45
C PHE A 159 -2.13 -4.12 1.00
N LEU A 160 -3.35 -4.67 0.89
CA LEU A 160 -4.52 -4.03 1.48
C LEU A 160 -4.46 -4.04 3.02
N ALA A 161 -4.05 -5.17 3.60
CA ALA A 161 -3.83 -5.27 5.04
C ALA A 161 -2.74 -4.28 5.48
N GLU A 162 -1.65 -4.19 4.72
CA GLU A 162 -0.56 -3.23 4.94
C GLU A 162 -1.04 -1.78 4.96
N ALA A 163 -1.78 -1.40 3.92
CA ALA A 163 -2.32 -0.06 3.81
C ALA A 163 -3.22 0.32 5.00
N VAL A 164 -4.11 -0.59 5.41
CA VAL A 164 -5.12 -0.29 6.44
C VAL A 164 -4.56 -0.34 7.85
N LEU A 165 -3.73 -1.34 8.15
CA LEU A 165 -3.27 -1.60 9.51
C LEU A 165 -2.06 -0.75 9.89
N GLU A 166 -1.33 -0.25 8.91
CA GLU A 166 -0.05 0.40 9.15
C GLU A 166 0.13 1.68 8.36
N ALA A 167 0.13 1.63 7.02
CA ALA A 167 0.52 2.79 6.21
C ALA A 167 -0.42 3.99 6.43
N VAL A 168 -1.73 3.76 6.49
CA VAL A 168 -2.71 4.82 6.79
C VAL A 168 -2.55 5.37 8.21
N PRO A 169 -2.54 4.55 9.28
CA PRO A 169 -2.24 5.02 10.63
C PRO A 169 -0.91 5.79 10.76
N GLN A 170 0.17 5.30 10.13
CA GLN A 170 1.47 5.96 10.14
C GLN A 170 1.44 7.29 9.40
N CYS A 171 0.82 7.34 8.22
CA CYS A 171 0.65 8.58 7.46
C CYS A 171 -0.10 9.64 8.26
N VAL A 172 -1.18 9.24 8.96
CA VAL A 172 -1.94 10.14 9.85
C VAL A 172 -1.06 10.63 11.01
N LEU A 173 -0.31 9.73 11.65
CA LEU A 173 0.57 10.07 12.77
C LEU A 173 1.69 11.05 12.35
N GLN A 174 2.30 10.80 11.19
CA GLN A 174 3.34 11.65 10.60
C GLN A 174 2.81 13.03 10.23
N THR A 175 1.62 13.09 9.62
CA THR A 175 0.95 14.35 9.29
C THR A 175 0.64 15.15 10.55
N ALA A 176 0.12 14.49 11.59
CA ALA A 176 -0.14 15.11 12.88
C ALA A 176 1.14 15.66 13.53
N HIS A 177 2.27 14.94 13.43
CA HIS A 177 3.56 15.41 13.93
C HIS A 177 4.06 16.66 13.19
N ILE A 178 3.92 16.70 11.86
CA ILE A 178 4.28 17.88 11.06
C ILE A 178 3.44 19.08 11.47
N MET A 179 2.13 18.90 11.65
CA MET A 179 1.24 19.98 12.10
C MET A 179 1.60 20.47 13.51
N TRP A 180 1.89 19.55 14.44
CA TRP A 180 2.29 19.88 15.80
C TRP A 180 3.63 20.64 15.85
N THR A 181 4.63 20.17 15.11
CA THR A 181 5.96 20.81 15.06
C THR A 181 5.93 22.14 14.32
N GLY A 182 5.11 22.27 13.29
CA GLY A 182 4.86 23.53 12.59
C GLY A 182 4.23 24.58 13.50
N ALA A 183 3.19 24.20 14.25
CA ALA A 183 2.49 25.09 15.19
C ALA A 183 3.34 25.50 16.41
N THR A 184 4.30 24.66 16.82
CA THR A 184 5.19 24.97 17.95
C THR A 184 6.38 25.85 17.55
N ARG A 185 6.90 25.73 16.31
CA ARG A 185 7.98 26.61 15.81
C ARG A 185 7.49 27.98 15.36
N HIS A 186 6.27 28.05 14.87
CA HIS A 186 5.54 29.29 14.65
C HIS A 186 4.30 29.25 15.54
N PRO A 187 4.38 29.66 16.83
CA PRO A 187 3.17 30.11 17.51
C PRO A 187 2.47 31.09 16.56
N PRO A 188 1.13 31.24 16.57
CA PRO A 188 0.43 32.12 15.65
C PRO A 188 0.98 33.54 15.79
N ALA A 189 2.04 33.82 15.03
CA ALA A 189 2.43 35.13 14.59
C ALA A 189 1.22 35.50 13.79
N THR A 190 0.42 36.40 14.38
CA THR A 190 -0.64 37.15 13.71
C THR A 190 -0.36 37.15 12.23
N LEU A 191 -1.09 36.31 11.50
CA LEU A 191 -0.89 36.15 10.07
C LEU A 191 -0.93 37.57 9.49
N PRO A 192 0.02 37.99 8.63
CA PRO A 192 0.02 39.37 8.10
C PRO A 192 -1.31 39.74 7.43
N TRP A 193 -2.03 38.71 6.96
CA TRP A 193 -3.33 38.75 6.31
C TRP A 193 -4.54 38.70 7.27
N THR A 194 -4.36 38.54 8.58
CA THR A 194 -5.43 38.74 9.59
C THR A 194 -5.37 40.15 10.20
N ARG A 195 -4.68 41.11 9.58
CA ARG A 195 -4.90 42.52 9.90
C ARG A 195 -6.33 42.88 9.49
N PRO A 196 -7.17 43.40 10.40
CA PRO A 196 -8.43 44.01 10.01
C PRO A 196 -8.11 45.10 8.99
N LEU A 197 -8.74 45.06 7.81
CA LEU A 197 -8.64 46.12 6.80
C LEU A 197 -9.30 47.44 7.25
N ASP A 198 -9.74 47.54 8.52
CA ASP A 198 -10.63 48.59 9.00
C ASP A 198 -9.97 49.72 9.79
N THR A 199 -8.63 49.87 9.80
CA THR A 199 -8.02 50.96 10.61
C THR A 199 -6.97 51.84 9.92
N SER A 200 -6.85 51.84 8.59
CA SER A 200 -5.95 52.81 7.95
C SER A 200 -6.37 53.31 6.56
N LEU A 201 -7.66 53.30 6.21
CA LEU A 201 -8.20 54.06 5.08
C LEU A 201 -8.91 55.33 5.57
N GLY A 202 -8.19 56.12 6.34
CA GLY A 202 -8.59 57.47 6.70
C GLY A 202 -7.36 58.35 6.68
N HIS A 203 -6.90 58.69 5.48
CA HIS A 203 -6.11 59.87 5.08
C HIS A 203 -5.41 59.57 3.74
N ALA A 204 -6.21 59.58 2.66
CA ALA A 204 -5.66 59.65 1.32
C ALA A 204 -5.03 61.04 1.10
N PRO A 205 -3.75 61.16 0.67
CA PRO A 205 -3.05 62.45 0.52
C PRO A 205 -3.55 63.39 -0.58
N TRP A 206 -4.61 63.01 -1.31
CA TRP A 206 -4.94 63.60 -2.62
C TRP A 206 -6.20 64.48 -2.63
N THR A 207 -6.90 64.63 -1.51
CA THR A 207 -8.02 65.58 -1.42
C THR A 207 -7.48 66.99 -1.13
N ARG A 208 -6.92 67.66 -2.14
CA ARG A 208 -6.80 69.13 -2.11
C ARG A 208 -8.20 69.72 -2.25
N PRO A 209 -8.63 70.66 -1.38
CA PRO A 209 -9.85 71.40 -1.60
C PRO A 209 -9.65 72.35 -2.78
N LEU A 210 -10.42 72.14 -3.84
CA LEU A 210 -10.69 73.13 -4.88
C LEU A 210 -11.89 73.94 -4.41
N ASP A 211 -11.65 74.99 -3.64
CA ASP A 211 -12.51 76.16 -3.45
C ASP A 211 -11.62 77.23 -2.77
N ALA A 212 -11.08 78.20 -3.49
CA ALA A 212 -11.70 79.39 -4.08
C ALA A 212 -11.72 80.60 -3.13
N ARG A 213 -10.80 81.54 -3.44
CA ARG A 213 -10.81 83.00 -3.19
C ARG A 213 -10.60 83.53 -1.78
#